data_AF-A0A0G1WQY0-F1
#
_entry.id   AF-A0A0G1WQY0-F1
#
_cell.length_a   1.000
_cell.length_b   1.000
_cell.length_c   1.000
_cell.angle_alpha   90.00
_cell.angle_beta   90.00
_cell.angle_gamma   90.00
#
_symmetry.space_group_name_H-M   'P 1'
#
loop_
_entity.id
_entity.type
_entity.pdbx_description
1 polymer ?
#
loop_
_entity_poly.entity_id
_entity_poly.type
_entity_poly.pdbx_seq_one_letter_code
_entity_poly.pdbx_strand_id
1 'polypeptide(L)'
;MEIKKRGDEIPKEIYEKVWSLQPDMLAHRLDLTLGAAVRIHALVKKELVNAGIMTPDNVLIRRKEAKMKVTLEAEVQVGGNRPRGTGCIGYMPEGTRYEDLVRVFGKPLAGLSPDGKVKAEWYGRISGLEFTIYDYKSSLAPERNTDWHIGGRNQLAAVLLAAYFKTANIAV
;
A
#
# COMPACT_ATOMS: atom_id res chain seq x y z
N MET A 1 -26.32 37.70 -22.01
CA MET A 1 -26.48 36.23 -22.07
C MET A 1 -25.45 35.66 -21.11
N GLU A 2 -25.88 35.35 -19.89
CA GLU A 2 -24.98 35.04 -18.77
C GLU A 2 -25.22 33.58 -18.37
N ILE A 3 -24.26 32.71 -18.67
CA ILE A 3 -24.38 31.27 -18.45
C ILE A 3 -23.94 30.96 -17.01
N LYS A 4 -24.92 30.71 -16.14
CA LYS A 4 -24.71 30.23 -14.76
C LYS A 4 -24.13 28.81 -14.79
N LYS A 5 -22.95 28.60 -14.20
CA LYS A 5 -22.41 27.27 -13.91
C LYS A 5 -23.19 26.63 -12.76
N ARG A 6 -24.04 25.65 -13.06
CA ARG A 6 -24.63 24.72 -12.09
C ARG A 6 -23.67 23.53 -11.98
N GLY A 7 -22.92 23.46 -10.89
CA GLY A 7 -22.29 22.22 -10.42
C GLY A 7 -23.22 21.67 -9.36
N ASP A 8 -23.93 20.59 -9.68
CA ASP A 8 -24.86 19.97 -8.75
C ASP A 8 -24.06 19.32 -7.60
N GLU A 9 -24.21 19.87 -6.40
CA GLU A 9 -23.68 19.32 -5.16
C GLU A 9 -24.35 17.97 -4.87
N ILE A 10 -23.55 16.98 -4.47
CA ILE A 10 -24.05 15.68 -4.02
C ILE A 10 -24.93 15.93 -2.78
N PRO A 11 -26.17 15.43 -2.73
CA PRO A 11 -27.05 15.62 -1.58
C PRO A 11 -26.38 15.14 -0.29
N LYS A 12 -26.40 16.00 0.72
CA LYS A 12 -25.76 15.79 2.02
C LYS A 12 -26.16 14.47 2.67
N GLU A 13 -27.39 14.00 2.41
CA GLU A 13 -27.90 12.73 2.93
C GLU A 13 -27.09 11.51 2.45
N ILE A 14 -26.52 11.55 1.23
CA ILE A 14 -25.68 10.47 0.70
C ILE A 14 -24.33 10.47 1.42
N TYR A 15 -23.78 11.65 1.69
CA TYR A 15 -22.56 11.82 2.48
C TYR A 15 -22.73 11.24 3.89
N GLU A 16 -23.80 11.61 4.58
CA GLU A 16 -24.06 11.16 5.96
C GLU A 16 -24.29 9.64 6.04
N LYS A 17 -24.93 9.04 5.02
CA LYS A 17 -25.19 7.59 4.99
C LYS A 17 -23.90 6.78 4.80
N VAL A 18 -23.01 7.22 3.90
CA VAL A 18 -21.69 6.60 3.70
C VAL A 18 -20.82 6.78 4.94
N TRP A 19 -20.89 7.94 5.60
CA TRP A 19 -20.16 8.26 6.83
C TRP A 19 -20.63 7.44 8.04
N SER A 20 -21.91 7.03 8.06
CA SER A 20 -22.48 6.22 9.15
C SER A 20 -22.09 4.73 9.11
N LEU A 21 -21.62 4.24 7.96
CA LEU A 21 -21.32 2.82 7.76
C LEU A 21 -19.90 2.42 8.19
N GLN A 22 -18.96 3.37 8.34
CA GLN A 22 -17.56 3.09 8.72
C GLN A 22 -16.94 4.23 9.55
N PRO A 23 -17.11 4.23 10.88
CA PRO A 23 -16.62 5.29 11.78
C PRO A 23 -15.09 5.36 11.93
N ASP A 24 -14.35 4.35 11.46
CA ASP A 24 -12.92 4.14 11.68
C ASP A 24 -12.02 4.62 10.51
N MET A 25 -12.61 5.04 9.39
CA MET A 25 -11.90 5.37 8.15
C MET A 25 -11.43 6.84 8.05
N LEU A 26 -11.29 7.53 9.19
CA LEU A 26 -11.20 8.99 9.25
C LEU A 26 -9.83 9.59 8.92
N ALA A 27 -8.83 8.81 8.48
CA ALA A 27 -7.51 9.37 8.22
C ALA A 27 -6.93 8.77 6.96
N HIS A 28 -6.94 9.56 5.88
CA HIS A 28 -5.70 10.02 5.25
C HIS A 28 -5.62 9.95 3.72
N ARG A 29 -5.08 11.05 3.15
CA ARG A 29 -4.98 11.42 1.73
C ARG A 29 -3.52 11.40 1.17
N LEU A 30 -3.13 10.57 0.19
CA LEU A 30 -2.11 10.75 -0.89
C LEU A 30 -2.13 9.88 -2.21
N ASP A 31 -1.85 10.56 -3.32
CA ASP A 31 -1.82 10.17 -4.75
C ASP A 31 -0.88 9.00 -5.08
N LEU A 32 -1.29 8.12 -6.00
CA LEU A 32 -0.43 7.08 -6.59
C LEU A 32 -0.52 7.01 -8.12
N THR A 33 0.64 6.92 -8.76
CA THR A 33 0.82 6.84 -10.21
C THR A 33 0.27 5.54 -10.82
N LEU A 34 0.01 5.62 -12.12
CA LEU A 34 -0.88 4.80 -12.96
C LEU A 34 -0.85 3.27 -12.74
N GLY A 35 0.29 2.67 -12.37
CA GLY A 35 0.41 1.22 -12.19
C GLY A 35 -0.17 0.66 -10.89
N ALA A 36 -0.06 1.41 -9.79
CA ALA A 36 -0.65 1.03 -8.49
C ALA A 36 -2.16 1.32 -8.46
N ALA A 37 -2.59 2.38 -9.15
CA ALA A 37 -3.98 2.76 -9.29
C ALA A 37 -4.84 1.66 -9.93
N VAL A 38 -4.32 0.89 -10.91
CA VAL A 38 -5.07 -0.21 -11.54
C VAL A 38 -5.36 -1.35 -10.55
N ARG A 39 -4.40 -1.69 -9.68
CA ARG A 39 -4.58 -2.76 -8.67
C ARG A 39 -5.50 -2.31 -7.54
N ILE A 40 -5.36 -1.06 -7.07
CA ILE A 40 -6.27 -0.49 -6.07
C ILE A 40 -7.68 -0.36 -6.65
N HIS A 41 -7.84 0.04 -7.91
CA HIS A 41 -9.14 0.12 -8.57
C HIS A 41 -9.83 -1.26 -8.65
N ALA A 42 -9.09 -2.33 -8.95
CA ALA A 42 -9.64 -3.68 -8.96
C ALA A 42 -10.07 -4.17 -7.57
N LEU A 43 -9.28 -3.85 -6.53
CA LEU A 43 -9.60 -4.16 -5.13
C LEU A 43 -10.83 -3.39 -4.63
N VAL A 44 -10.87 -2.08 -4.87
CA VAL A 44 -12.02 -1.23 -4.52
C VAL A 44 -13.28 -1.68 -5.26
N LYS A 45 -13.18 -2.01 -6.55
CA LYS A 45 -14.32 -2.52 -7.32
C LYS A 45 -14.86 -3.83 -6.75
N LYS A 46 -13.96 -4.72 -6.29
CA LYS A 46 -14.35 -5.99 -5.65
C LYS A 46 -15.09 -5.75 -4.34
N GLU A 47 -14.60 -4.86 -3.48
CA GLU A 47 -15.27 -4.56 -2.20
C GLU A 47 -16.63 -3.85 -2.39
N LEU A 48 -16.76 -3.00 -3.40
CA LEU A 48 -18.03 -2.35 -3.74
C LEU A 48 -19.08 -3.33 -4.28
N VAL A 49 -18.66 -4.36 -5.02
CA VAL A 49 -19.55 -5.46 -5.44
C VAL A 49 -19.95 -6.32 -4.23
N ASN A 50 -19.00 -6.64 -3.34
CA ASN A 50 -19.28 -7.40 -2.12
C ASN A 50 -20.25 -6.66 -1.18
N ALA A 51 -20.16 -5.34 -1.11
CA ALA A 51 -21.06 -4.49 -0.33
C ALA A 51 -22.45 -4.31 -0.97
N GLY A 52 -22.71 -4.92 -2.14
CA GLY A 52 -23.98 -4.78 -2.87
C GLY A 52 -24.21 -3.39 -3.48
N ILE A 53 -23.18 -2.54 -3.52
CA ILE A 53 -23.22 -1.17 -4.04
C ILE A 53 -23.12 -1.18 -5.57
N MET A 54 -22.50 -2.23 -6.14
CA MET A 54 -22.43 -2.47 -7.59
C MET A 54 -22.93 -3.89 -7.93
N THR A 55 -23.68 -4.02 -9.03
CA THR A 55 -23.98 -5.34 -9.61
C THR A 55 -22.89 -5.76 -10.59
N PRO A 56 -22.61 -7.08 -10.73
CA PRO A 56 -21.60 -7.58 -11.66
C PRO A 56 -21.93 -7.25 -13.13
N ASP A 57 -23.22 -7.19 -13.45
CA ASP A 57 -23.71 -7.03 -14.80
C ASP A 57 -24.28 -5.63 -15.02
N ASN A 58 -23.50 -4.80 -15.72
CA ASN A 58 -23.97 -3.69 -16.55
C ASN A 58 -22.79 -3.15 -17.39
N VAL A 59 -22.42 -3.96 -18.38
CA VAL A 59 -21.69 -3.52 -19.57
C VAL A 59 -22.65 -2.66 -20.39
N LEU A 60 -22.67 -1.35 -20.15
CA LEU A 60 -22.84 -0.25 -21.13
C LEU A 60 -23.25 1.05 -20.42
N ILE A 61 -22.42 1.57 -19.52
CA ILE A 61 -22.55 2.96 -19.08
C ILE A 61 -21.60 3.77 -19.95
N ARG A 62 -22.15 4.69 -20.75
CA ARG A 62 -21.40 5.74 -21.45
C ARG A 62 -20.48 6.41 -20.44
N ARG A 63 -19.21 5.98 -20.37
CA ARG A 63 -18.21 6.51 -19.44
C ARG A 63 -17.87 7.92 -19.90
N LYS A 64 -18.60 8.90 -19.40
CA LYS A 64 -17.98 10.20 -19.13
C LYS A 64 -16.88 9.89 -18.13
N GLU A 65 -15.62 10.06 -18.53
CA GLU A 65 -14.45 9.66 -17.74
C GLU A 65 -14.50 10.29 -16.35
N ALA A 66 -15.01 9.54 -15.37
CA ALA A 66 -14.97 9.94 -13.98
C ALA A 66 -13.53 9.75 -13.51
N LYS A 67 -12.76 10.85 -13.48
CA LYS A 67 -11.44 10.87 -12.87
C LYS A 67 -11.62 10.82 -11.36
N MET A 68 -11.36 9.67 -10.76
CA MET A 68 -11.34 9.51 -9.31
C MET A 68 -9.91 9.64 -8.80
N LYS A 69 -9.70 10.57 -7.87
CA LYS A 69 -8.42 10.80 -7.19
C LYS A 69 -8.49 10.16 -5.81
N VAL A 70 -7.83 9.02 -5.61
CA VAL A 70 -7.70 8.37 -4.31
C VAL A 70 -6.38 8.80 -3.71
N THR A 71 -6.45 9.11 -2.42
CA THR A 71 -5.34 9.70 -1.69
C THR A 71 -5.25 8.79 -0.42
N LEU A 72 -4.13 8.09 -0.14
CA LEU A 72 -3.74 7.41 1.12
C LEU A 72 -2.54 8.06 1.86
N GLU A 73 -2.62 8.41 3.16
CA GLU A 73 -1.38 8.64 3.96
C GLU A 73 -1.00 7.35 4.67
N ALA A 74 0.27 6.99 4.56
CA ALA A 74 0.82 5.80 5.17
C ALA A 74 1.69 6.20 6.35
N GLU A 75 1.35 5.69 7.54
CA GLU A 75 2.21 5.78 8.70
C GLU A 75 3.08 4.54 8.76
N VAL A 76 4.41 4.71 8.80
CA VAL A 76 5.35 3.61 8.94
C VAL A 76 5.97 3.63 10.33
N GLN A 77 5.80 2.52 11.05
CA GLN A 77 6.43 2.25 12.33
C GLN A 77 7.40 1.10 12.15
N VAL A 78 8.71 1.37 12.26
CA VAL A 78 9.75 0.34 12.24
C VAL A 78 10.00 -0.13 13.67
N GLY A 79 10.05 -1.45 13.88
CA GLY A 79 10.24 -2.07 15.19
C GLY A 79 8.96 -2.65 15.80
N GLY A 80 9.04 -3.00 17.08
CA GLY A 80 7.97 -3.65 17.82
C GLY A 80 8.08 -5.19 17.81
N ASN A 81 6.95 -5.88 17.84
CA ASN A 81 6.92 -7.34 17.84
C ASN A 81 7.22 -7.88 16.45
N ARG A 82 8.24 -8.73 16.34
CA ARG A 82 8.55 -9.43 15.10
C ARG A 82 7.35 -10.30 14.65
N PRO A 83 6.84 -10.11 13.43
CA PRO A 83 5.74 -10.92 12.91
C PRO A 83 6.10 -12.41 12.88
N ARG A 84 5.16 -13.28 13.29
CA ARG A 84 5.31 -14.75 13.26
C ARG A 84 4.34 -15.37 12.26
N GLY A 85 4.77 -16.45 11.61
CA GLY A 85 3.92 -17.20 10.66
C GLY A 85 3.50 -16.38 9.44
N THR A 86 4.32 -15.41 9.03
CA THR A 86 4.09 -14.60 7.83
C THR A 86 4.73 -15.26 6.61
N GLY A 87 4.14 -15.06 5.43
CA GLY A 87 4.68 -15.51 4.15
C GLY A 87 5.15 -14.35 3.28
N CYS A 88 5.86 -14.66 2.19
CA CYS A 88 6.17 -13.69 1.15
C CYS A 88 4.88 -13.23 0.46
N ILE A 89 4.61 -11.92 0.47
CA ILE A 89 3.42 -11.29 -0.13
C ILE A 89 3.78 -10.28 -1.22
N GLY A 90 5.07 -10.01 -1.43
CA GLY A 90 5.53 -9.08 -2.44
C GLY A 90 7.04 -8.89 -2.40
N TYR A 91 7.51 -7.91 -3.17
CA TYR A 91 8.92 -7.56 -3.32
C TYR A 91 9.07 -6.04 -3.23
N MET A 92 10.22 -5.59 -2.74
CA MET A 92 10.61 -4.20 -2.89
C MET A 92 10.78 -3.86 -4.37
N PRO A 93 10.70 -2.57 -4.75
CA PRO A 93 10.94 -2.16 -6.13
C PRO A 93 12.27 -2.69 -6.66
N GLU A 94 12.29 -3.07 -7.94
CA GLU A 94 13.50 -3.56 -8.60
C GLU A 94 14.66 -2.57 -8.47
N GLY A 95 15.86 -3.09 -8.19
CA GLY A 95 17.06 -2.29 -7.99
C GLY A 95 17.20 -1.65 -6.61
N THR A 96 16.27 -1.90 -5.67
CA THR A 96 16.39 -1.44 -4.28
C THR A 96 17.67 -1.95 -3.64
N ARG A 97 18.56 -1.05 -3.21
CA ARG A 97 19.81 -1.41 -2.55
C ARG A 97 19.66 -1.41 -1.04
N TYR A 98 20.55 -2.13 -0.36
CA TYR A 98 20.61 -2.15 1.10
C TYR A 98 20.69 -0.74 1.72
N GLU A 99 21.53 0.13 1.16
CA GLU A 99 21.70 1.50 1.64
C GLU A 99 20.42 2.35 1.51
N ASP A 100 19.58 2.09 0.51
CA ASP A 100 18.29 2.75 0.35
C ASP A 100 17.32 2.29 1.45
N LEU A 101 17.29 0.99 1.75
CA LEU A 101 16.50 0.46 2.87
C LEU A 101 16.99 1.03 4.20
N VAL A 102 18.30 1.14 4.40
CA VAL A 102 18.87 1.75 5.61
C VAL A 102 18.51 3.23 5.72
N ARG A 103 18.54 3.96 4.61
CA ARG A 103 18.13 5.37 4.57
C ARG A 103 16.66 5.56 4.94
N VAL A 104 15.77 4.71 4.41
CA VAL A 104 14.31 4.87 4.59
C VAL A 104 13.81 4.26 5.90
N PHE A 105 14.34 3.11 6.32
CA PHE A 105 13.83 2.33 7.44
C PHE A 105 14.82 2.20 8.62
N GLY A 106 16.02 2.77 8.52
CA GLY A 106 17.08 2.59 9.51
C GLY A 106 17.81 1.25 9.36
N LYS A 107 18.69 0.90 10.30
CA LYS A 107 19.43 -0.38 10.25
C LYS A 107 18.50 -1.59 10.39
N PRO A 108 18.86 -2.78 9.84
CA PRO A 108 18.12 -4.01 10.07
C PRO A 108 17.93 -4.28 11.56
N LEU A 109 16.76 -4.80 11.92
CA LEU A 109 16.40 -5.14 13.30
C LEU A 109 16.77 -6.57 13.67
N ALA A 110 16.94 -7.44 12.67
CA ALA A 110 17.47 -8.78 12.84
C ALA A 110 18.48 -9.12 11.73
N GLY A 111 19.45 -9.95 12.09
CA GLY A 111 20.52 -10.42 11.21
C GLY A 111 20.28 -11.85 10.74
N LEU A 112 21.35 -12.66 10.75
CA LEU A 112 21.32 -14.06 10.32
C LEU A 112 20.23 -14.86 11.07
N SER A 113 19.29 -15.45 10.32
CA SER A 113 18.26 -16.32 10.87
C SER A 113 18.84 -17.65 11.35
N PRO A 114 18.22 -18.31 12.35
CA PRO A 114 18.71 -19.61 12.84
C PRO A 114 18.82 -20.71 11.78
N ASP A 115 18.02 -20.63 10.72
CA ASP A 115 18.05 -21.57 9.59
C ASP A 115 18.94 -21.09 8.42
N GLY A 116 19.68 -19.98 8.61
CA GLY A 116 20.62 -19.43 7.64
C GLY A 116 19.99 -18.84 6.37
N LYS A 117 18.66 -18.70 6.31
CA LYS A 117 17.96 -18.26 5.09
C LYS A 117 17.88 -16.75 4.94
N VAL A 118 17.88 -16.00 6.04
CA VAL A 118 17.79 -14.53 6.05
C VAL A 118 19.05 -14.00 6.71
N LYS A 119 19.63 -12.93 6.18
CA LYS A 119 20.84 -12.28 6.71
C LYS A 119 20.57 -10.86 7.21
N ALA A 120 19.54 -10.19 6.68
CA ALA A 120 19.07 -8.89 7.15
C ALA A 120 17.54 -8.84 7.09
N GLU A 121 16.92 -8.35 8.15
CA GLU A 121 15.47 -8.22 8.25
C GLU A 121 15.08 -6.91 8.95
N TRP A 122 14.10 -6.23 8.36
CA TRP A 122 13.31 -5.18 8.98
C TRP A 122 11.91 -5.70 9.24
N TYR A 123 11.27 -5.21 10.29
CA TYR A 123 9.89 -5.52 10.59
C TYR A 123 9.21 -4.32 11.25
N GLY A 124 7.89 -4.25 11.10
CA GLY A 124 7.13 -3.12 11.60
C GLY A 124 5.69 -3.16 11.16
N ARG A 125 5.06 -1.99 11.16
CA ARG A 125 3.68 -1.77 10.70
C ARG A 125 3.61 -0.61 9.72
N ILE A 126 2.80 -0.77 8.69
CA ILE A 126 2.42 0.30 7.77
C ILE A 126 0.90 0.47 7.82
N SER A 127 0.43 1.63 8.29
CA SER A 127 -0.99 1.89 8.56
C SER A 127 -1.63 0.74 9.38
N GLY A 128 -0.94 0.30 10.44
CA GLY A 128 -1.36 -0.81 11.30
C GLY A 128 -1.13 -2.23 10.74
N LEU A 129 -0.79 -2.38 9.46
CA LEU A 129 -0.55 -3.68 8.83
C LEU A 129 0.89 -4.16 9.05
N GLU A 130 1.05 -5.36 9.60
CA GLU A 130 2.37 -5.95 9.83
C GLU A 130 3.11 -6.23 8.52
N PHE A 131 4.40 -5.88 8.49
CA PHE A 131 5.30 -6.22 7.40
C PHE A 131 6.67 -6.71 7.90
N THR A 132 7.35 -7.44 7.03
CA THR A 132 8.81 -7.63 7.09
C THR A 132 9.44 -7.27 5.75
N ILE A 133 10.69 -6.82 5.76
CA ILE A 133 11.54 -6.70 4.56
C ILE A 133 12.78 -7.55 4.82
N TYR A 134 13.12 -8.46 3.91
CA TYR A 134 14.23 -9.39 4.15
C TYR A 134 14.87 -9.90 2.87
N ASP A 135 16.16 -10.26 2.93
CA ASP A 135 16.76 -11.13 1.93
C ASP A 135 16.31 -12.57 2.18
N TYR A 136 16.15 -13.36 1.12
CA TYR A 136 15.75 -14.75 1.27
C TYR A 136 16.60 -15.69 0.43
N LYS A 137 17.36 -16.56 1.12
CA LYS A 137 18.28 -17.54 0.53
C LYS A 137 19.24 -16.94 -0.51
N SER A 138 19.54 -15.64 -0.39
CA SER A 138 20.50 -14.98 -1.26
C SER A 138 21.89 -15.57 -1.02
N SER A 139 22.67 -15.78 -2.06
CA SER A 139 24.10 -16.12 -1.93
C SER A 139 24.97 -14.91 -1.61
N LEU A 140 24.43 -13.70 -1.75
CA LEU A 140 25.13 -12.44 -1.57
C LEU A 140 25.05 -11.96 -0.11
N ALA A 141 26.04 -11.14 0.28
CA ALA A 141 25.96 -10.33 1.49
C ALA A 141 24.85 -9.26 1.33
N PRO A 142 24.16 -8.85 2.42
CA PRO A 142 23.09 -7.86 2.37
C PRO A 142 23.43 -6.61 1.58
N GLU A 143 24.64 -6.07 1.74
CA GLU A 143 25.12 -4.83 1.12
C GLU A 143 25.20 -4.92 -0.41
N ARG A 144 25.27 -6.15 -0.95
CA ARG A 144 25.31 -6.42 -2.39
C ARG A 144 23.98 -6.92 -2.94
N ASN A 145 22.96 -7.07 -2.08
CA ASN A 145 21.68 -7.63 -2.45
C ASN A 145 20.75 -6.56 -3.04
N THR A 146 20.05 -6.92 -4.12
CA THR A 146 19.05 -6.09 -4.79
C THR A 146 17.67 -6.76 -4.83
N ASP A 147 17.56 -7.99 -4.33
CA ASP A 147 16.31 -8.76 -4.27
C ASP A 147 15.81 -8.86 -2.83
N TRP A 148 14.79 -8.06 -2.51
CA TRP A 148 14.25 -7.93 -1.17
C TRP A 148 12.78 -8.34 -1.15
N HIS A 149 12.47 -9.33 -0.32
CA HIS A 149 11.12 -9.83 -0.15
C HIS A 149 10.37 -8.98 0.86
N ILE A 150 9.06 -8.84 0.65
CA ILE A 150 8.13 -8.28 1.63
C ILE A 150 7.29 -9.41 2.20
N GLY A 151 7.36 -9.58 3.52
CA GLY A 151 6.55 -10.54 4.26
C GLY A 151 5.36 -9.87 4.94
N GLY A 152 4.31 -10.64 5.19
CA GLY A 152 3.13 -10.17 5.90
C GLY A 152 1.95 -11.13 5.77
N ARG A 153 0.76 -10.64 6.14
CA ARG A 153 -0.52 -11.36 5.96
C ARG A 153 -1.49 -10.68 5.00
N ASN A 154 -1.22 -9.42 4.65
CA ASN A 154 -2.10 -8.62 3.82
C ASN A 154 -1.31 -8.04 2.64
N GLN A 155 -1.71 -8.37 1.41
CA GLN A 155 -1.09 -7.89 0.17
C GLN A 155 -1.04 -6.35 0.10
N LEU A 156 -1.99 -5.66 0.74
CA LEU A 156 -2.03 -4.20 0.82
C LEU A 156 -0.79 -3.64 1.52
N ALA A 157 -0.25 -4.34 2.52
CA ALA A 157 0.99 -3.94 3.18
C ALA A 157 2.16 -3.85 2.19
N ALA A 158 2.30 -4.82 1.29
CA ALA A 158 3.35 -4.79 0.27
C ALA A 158 3.17 -3.64 -0.73
N VAL A 159 1.93 -3.36 -1.15
CA VAL A 159 1.64 -2.24 -2.06
C VAL A 159 1.95 -0.90 -1.39
N LEU A 160 1.49 -0.70 -0.16
CA LEU A 160 1.74 0.53 0.60
C LEU A 160 3.23 0.71 0.89
N LEU A 161 3.94 -0.36 1.26
CA LEU A 161 5.35 -0.29 1.63
C LEU A 161 6.23 0.02 0.42
N ALA A 162 5.96 -0.59 -0.74
CA ALA A 162 6.66 -0.29 -1.98
C ALA A 162 6.38 1.14 -2.46
N ALA A 163 5.15 1.63 -2.30
CA ALA A 163 4.78 3.01 -2.60
C ALA A 163 5.49 4.01 -1.67
N TYR A 164 5.41 3.79 -0.35
CA TYR A 164 6.08 4.58 0.66
C TYR A 164 7.58 4.67 0.40
N PHE A 165 8.22 3.52 0.15
CA PHE A 165 9.65 3.46 -0.16
C PHE A 165 9.99 4.30 -1.38
N LYS A 166 9.27 4.16 -2.50
CA LYS A 166 9.53 4.98 -3.69
C LYS A 166 9.45 6.47 -3.40
N THR A 167 8.43 6.90 -2.67
CA THR A 167 8.24 8.32 -2.33
C THR A 167 9.35 8.83 -1.41
N ALA A 168 9.63 8.10 -0.32
CA ALA A 168 10.66 8.46 0.65
C ALA A 168 12.08 8.44 0.05
N ASN A 169 12.31 7.57 -0.94
CA ASN A 169 13.61 7.39 -1.58
C ASN A 169 13.91 8.41 -2.68
N ILE A 170 12.89 9.08 -3.22
CA ILE A 170 13.02 10.15 -4.24
C ILE A 170 13.09 11.54 -3.60
N ALA A 171 12.53 11.71 -2.40
CA ALA A 171 12.41 13.02 -1.73
C ALA A 171 13.72 13.53 -1.07
N VAL A 172 14.87 12.92 -1.37
CA VAL A 172 16.20 13.25 -0.84
C VAL A 172 17.17 13.36 -2.02
#